data_AF-A0A0Q6S2Y7-F1
#
_entry.id   AF-A0A0Q6S2Y7-F1
#
_cell.length_a   1.000
_cell.length_b   1.000
_cell.length_c   1.000
_cell.angle_alpha   90.00
_cell.angle_beta   90.00
_cell.angle_gamma   90.00
#
_symmetry.space_group_name_H-M   'P 1'
#
loop_
_entity.id
_entity.type
_entity.pdbx_description
1 polymer ?
#
loop_
_entity_poly.entity_id
_entity_poly.type
_entity_poly.pdbx_seq_one_letter_code
_entity_poly.pdbx_strand_id
1 'polypeptide(L)'
;MCEPFAADYIGKDAKTKMPPNKRIKGLSPLSRNLLAAGEGDEVDFKKIPDGVSQEDLVAFANSDTGGQILVGVIEGIVGSAQVGVVRGCDVSDGAILQITNKAVSCIPPVSIKITIENLDAQPILRIAIPSSETRPHCTSKGIYNRRDGSRNRALHPNELLRIFLDTEARAFAERFEAAADRISNDLSTLEHSLDKSIKYMGDQLGWAESQMYDTESSLDEILRRTRGVEQSTGDITERFRALFRQDGRDDPVQKRERNKLVNRFIKAIDGSDDHLETIRSGGDLAMTSFTGLSPELTEEDGKLALQVAVDHVRRREDMRNYDVFCKAPKKCDEGELDAFCAIVGEGGEVIDGMKDRAKEALRLGFITYKGEVVGTAGLKKPKASYRTKVFAKAKSSQPPTKYPYELGWIYLQEIHRKKGQMTRLINELMPLAKGAGMFSTTRSANAIMQEMLAQLDFRAEGEAYPSTLQPDETLQLFLLDAEEARAIE
;
A
#
# COMPACT_ATOMS: atom_id res chain seq x y z
N MET A 1 -16.75 35.22 -4.09
CA MET A 1 -17.75 35.37 -3.01
C MET A 1 -17.92 33.99 -2.38
N CYS A 2 -17.17 33.74 -1.32
CA CYS A 2 -17.29 32.56 -0.47
C CYS A 2 -18.21 32.92 0.69
N GLU A 3 -19.26 32.13 0.91
CA GLU A 3 -19.99 32.19 2.18
C GLU A 3 -19.25 31.35 3.24
N PRO A 4 -19.14 31.84 4.48
CA PRO A 4 -18.41 31.15 5.53
C PRO A 4 -19.29 30.10 6.23
N PHE A 5 -18.79 28.88 6.35
CA PHE A 5 -19.33 27.88 7.26
C PHE A 5 -19.15 28.37 8.70
N ALA A 6 -20.28 28.60 9.37
CA ALA A 6 -20.36 29.02 10.75
C ALA A 6 -19.70 27.99 11.68
N ALA A 7 -18.70 28.45 12.42
CA ALA A 7 -18.16 27.79 13.59
C ALA A 7 -19.03 28.14 14.79
N ASP A 8 -19.98 27.26 15.12
CA ASP A 8 -20.72 27.33 16.38
C ASP A 8 -20.92 25.90 16.90
N TYR A 9 -20.16 25.54 17.94
CA TYR A 9 -20.57 24.75 19.11
C TYR A 9 -19.34 24.54 20.02
N ILE A 10 -18.84 25.63 20.62
CA ILE A 10 -18.06 25.54 21.87
C ILE A 10 -19.05 25.71 23.01
N GLY A 11 -19.63 24.59 23.44
CA GLY A 11 -20.36 24.51 24.71
C GLY A 11 -19.37 24.45 25.86
N LYS A 12 -19.23 25.56 26.60
CA LYS A 12 -18.62 25.60 27.93
C LYS A 12 -19.45 24.75 28.91
N ASP A 13 -18.75 24.15 29.86
CA ASP A 13 -19.27 23.55 31.11
C ASP A 13 -20.14 22.29 31.01
N ALA A 14 -19.50 21.16 30.72
CA ALA A 14 -19.99 19.85 31.15
C ALA A 14 -18.85 19.07 31.83
N LYS A 15 -18.72 19.20 33.15
CA LYS A 15 -18.08 18.16 33.96
C LYS A 15 -18.93 16.90 33.79
N THR A 16 -18.54 16.02 32.88
CA THR A 16 -19.11 14.69 32.71
C THR A 16 -18.96 13.93 34.04
N LYS A 17 -20.02 13.94 34.86
CA LYS A 17 -20.12 13.03 36.01
C LYS A 17 -20.21 11.61 35.45
N MET A 18 -19.12 10.86 35.58
CA MET A 18 -19.14 9.41 35.39
C MET A 18 -20.26 8.82 36.26
N PRO A 19 -20.98 7.77 35.79
CA PRO A 19 -21.98 7.09 36.59
C PRO A 19 -21.33 6.61 37.91
N PRO A 20 -22.03 6.69 39.05
CA PRO A 20 -21.44 6.35 40.33
C PRO A 20 -20.99 4.89 40.34
N ASN A 21 -19.70 4.67 40.63
CA ASN A 21 -19.14 3.33 40.76
C ASN A 21 -19.94 2.54 41.82
N LYS A 22 -20.24 1.27 41.52
CA LYS A 22 -20.96 0.39 42.44
C LYS A 22 -20.13 0.21 43.72
N ARG A 23 -20.73 0.48 44.87
CA ARG A 23 -20.12 0.38 46.21
C ARG A 23 -20.73 -0.79 46.99
N ILE A 24 -19.90 -1.64 47.58
CA ILE A 24 -20.31 -2.83 48.33
C ILE A 24 -19.61 -2.85 49.69
N LYS A 25 -20.38 -3.13 50.76
CA LYS A 25 -19.90 -3.17 52.15
C LYS A 25 -18.85 -4.26 52.40
N GLY A 26 -19.08 -5.47 51.90
CA GLY A 26 -18.15 -6.60 51.98
C GLY A 26 -17.57 -6.99 50.61
N LEU A 27 -16.78 -8.07 50.58
CA LEU A 27 -16.31 -8.69 49.34
C LEU A 27 -17.44 -9.45 48.63
N SER A 28 -17.56 -9.23 47.31
CA SER A 28 -18.49 -9.98 46.46
C SER A 28 -18.08 -11.47 46.35
N PRO A 29 -19.02 -12.38 46.00
CA PRO A 29 -18.70 -13.80 45.79
C PRO A 29 -17.59 -14.00 44.74
N LEU A 30 -17.63 -13.22 43.65
CA LEU A 30 -16.60 -13.24 42.63
C LEU A 30 -15.23 -12.89 43.20
N SER A 31 -15.11 -11.77 43.91
CA SER A 31 -13.83 -11.35 44.52
C SER A 31 -13.29 -12.41 45.50
N ARG A 32 -14.15 -13.05 46.30
CA ARG A 32 -13.73 -14.12 47.22
C ARG A 32 -13.17 -15.33 46.48
N ASN A 33 -13.82 -15.75 45.40
CA ASN A 33 -13.36 -16.87 44.59
C ASN A 33 -12.01 -16.57 43.94
N LEU A 34 -11.84 -15.36 43.40
CA LEU A 34 -10.58 -14.92 42.78
C LEU A 34 -9.45 -14.82 43.81
N LEU A 35 -9.72 -14.31 45.01
CA LEU A 35 -8.75 -14.29 46.11
C LEU A 35 -8.31 -15.71 46.51
N ALA A 36 -9.23 -16.68 46.52
CA ALA A 36 -8.90 -18.06 46.82
C ALA A 36 -8.14 -18.78 45.69
N ALA A 37 -8.36 -18.38 44.44
CA ALA A 37 -7.72 -18.98 43.26
C ALA A 37 -6.27 -18.50 43.03
N GLY A 38 -5.93 -17.28 43.48
CA GLY A 38 -4.62 -16.68 43.21
C GLY A 38 -4.54 -15.99 41.85
N GLU A 39 -3.38 -15.39 41.53
CA GLU A 39 -3.16 -14.74 40.21
C GLU A 39 -3.13 -15.77 39.08
N GLY A 40 -3.66 -15.38 37.91
CA GLY A 40 -3.68 -16.24 36.74
C GLY A 40 -4.24 -15.54 35.51
N ASP A 41 -4.83 -16.34 34.62
CA ASP A 41 -5.36 -15.88 33.32
C ASP A 41 -6.52 -14.88 33.45
N GLU A 42 -7.29 -14.96 34.55
CA GLU A 42 -8.50 -14.17 34.74
C GLU A 42 -8.35 -13.09 35.82
N VAL A 43 -7.25 -13.09 36.60
CA VAL A 43 -7.05 -12.15 37.69
C VAL A 43 -5.60 -11.76 37.93
N ASP A 44 -5.41 -10.48 38.24
CA ASP A 44 -4.15 -9.88 38.65
C ASP A 44 -4.34 -9.09 39.97
N PHE A 45 -3.36 -9.13 40.87
CA PHE A 45 -3.39 -8.41 42.13
C PHE A 45 -2.42 -7.23 42.12
N LYS A 46 -2.94 -6.04 42.45
CA LYS A 46 -2.11 -4.85 42.65
C LYS A 46 -2.25 -4.36 44.08
N LYS A 47 -1.13 -4.02 44.69
CA LYS A 47 -1.13 -3.47 46.06
C LYS A 47 -1.82 -2.09 46.14
N ILE A 48 -1.60 -1.23 45.14
CA ILE A 48 -2.08 0.16 45.12
C ILE A 48 -2.58 0.55 43.72
N PRO A 49 -3.46 1.58 43.59
CA PRO A 49 -4.04 2.01 42.31
C PRO A 49 -2.99 2.39 41.26
N ASP A 50 -1.91 3.05 41.68
CA ASP A 50 -0.82 3.43 40.79
C ASP A 50 -0.12 2.23 40.14
N GLY A 51 -0.16 1.06 40.80
CA GLY A 51 0.41 -0.18 40.30
C GLY A 51 -0.35 -0.79 39.11
N VAL A 52 -1.57 -0.32 38.80
CA VAL A 52 -2.29 -0.76 37.60
C VAL A 52 -1.64 -0.11 36.38
N SER A 53 -1.05 -0.91 35.49
CA SER A 53 -0.35 -0.43 34.29
C SER A 53 -1.26 -0.46 33.05
N GLN A 54 -0.87 0.26 31.98
CA GLN A 54 -1.58 0.13 30.70
C GLN A 54 -1.38 -1.28 30.11
N GLU A 55 -0.22 -1.90 30.35
CA GLU A 55 0.05 -3.25 29.90
C GLU A 55 -0.94 -4.26 30.52
N ASP A 56 -1.31 -4.11 31.80
CA ASP A 56 -2.30 -4.98 32.45
C ASP A 56 -3.68 -4.85 31.80
N LEU A 57 -4.12 -3.61 31.55
CA LEU A 57 -5.42 -3.34 30.94
C LEU A 57 -5.51 -3.91 29.52
N VAL A 58 -4.46 -3.66 28.72
CA VAL A 58 -4.36 -4.13 27.34
C VAL A 58 -4.29 -5.65 27.29
N ALA A 59 -3.51 -6.28 28.18
CA ALA A 59 -3.35 -7.73 28.20
C ALA A 59 -4.68 -8.46 28.43
N PHE A 60 -5.50 -7.98 29.37
CA PHE A 60 -6.83 -8.53 29.58
C PHE A 60 -7.79 -8.20 28.43
N ALA A 61 -7.81 -6.97 27.92
CA ALA A 61 -8.69 -6.59 26.81
C ALA A 61 -8.42 -7.39 25.52
N ASN A 62 -7.16 -7.80 25.30
CA ASN A 62 -6.75 -8.62 24.16
C ASN A 62 -6.85 -10.14 24.40
N SER A 63 -7.12 -10.56 25.62
CA SER A 63 -7.37 -11.98 25.93
C SER A 63 -8.75 -12.40 25.42
N ASP A 64 -8.98 -13.70 25.27
CA ASP A 64 -10.29 -14.20 24.78
C ASP A 64 -11.40 -14.09 25.83
N THR A 65 -11.05 -14.03 27.12
CA THR A 65 -12.00 -14.05 28.25
C THR A 65 -12.11 -12.70 28.98
N GLY A 66 -11.16 -11.80 28.80
CA GLY A 66 -10.99 -10.64 29.67
C GLY A 66 -10.42 -11.05 31.03
N GLY A 67 -10.62 -10.20 32.04
CA GLY A 67 -10.21 -10.51 33.41
C GLY A 67 -10.56 -9.44 34.43
N GLN A 68 -10.00 -9.60 35.63
CA GLN A 68 -10.20 -8.71 36.76
C GLN A 68 -8.86 -8.25 37.32
N ILE A 69 -8.77 -7.00 37.75
CA ILE A 69 -7.66 -6.53 38.58
C ILE A 69 -8.21 -6.19 39.95
N LEU A 70 -7.68 -6.84 41.00
CA LEU A 70 -8.00 -6.53 42.39
C LEU A 70 -6.90 -5.63 42.98
N VAL A 71 -7.26 -4.38 43.27
CA VAL A 71 -6.37 -3.38 43.84
C VAL A 71 -6.56 -3.31 45.34
N GLY A 72 -5.47 -3.24 46.11
CA GLY A 72 -5.48 -3.38 47.57
C GLY A 72 -5.33 -4.83 48.01
N VAL A 73 -4.77 -5.68 47.14
CA VAL A 73 -4.53 -7.11 47.38
C VAL A 73 -3.05 -7.39 47.12
N ILE A 74 -2.46 -8.24 47.95
CA ILE A 74 -1.12 -8.80 47.73
C ILE A 74 -1.21 -10.32 47.68
N GLU A 75 -0.23 -10.95 47.05
CA GLU A 75 -0.10 -12.40 47.09
C GLU A 75 0.38 -12.87 48.48
N GLY A 76 -0.19 -13.97 48.96
CA GLY A 76 0.19 -14.67 50.18
C GLY A 76 0.16 -16.18 49.94
N ILE A 77 0.68 -16.92 50.92
CA ILE A 77 0.75 -18.39 50.85
C ILE A 77 -0.01 -18.95 52.04
N VAL A 78 -1.00 -19.80 51.78
CA VAL A 78 -1.72 -20.56 52.82
C VAL A 78 -1.58 -22.05 52.49
N GLY A 79 -0.79 -22.76 53.30
CA GLY A 79 -0.37 -24.12 52.98
C GLY A 79 0.56 -24.13 51.77
N SER A 80 0.19 -24.84 50.70
CA SER A 80 0.90 -24.88 49.42
C SER A 80 0.25 -24.07 48.30
N ALA A 81 -0.85 -23.36 48.58
CA ALA A 81 -1.60 -22.59 47.59
C ALA A 81 -1.28 -21.09 47.69
N GLN A 82 -1.08 -20.46 46.55
CA GLN A 82 -1.00 -19.01 46.42
C GLN A 82 -2.40 -18.41 46.47
N VAL A 83 -2.62 -17.45 47.38
CA VAL A 83 -3.92 -16.81 47.60
C VAL A 83 -3.76 -15.29 47.72
N GLY A 84 -4.80 -14.54 47.39
CA GLY A 84 -4.85 -13.10 47.58
C GLY A 84 -5.18 -12.71 49.02
N VAL A 85 -4.38 -11.80 49.58
CA VAL A 85 -4.56 -11.23 50.92
C VAL A 85 -4.92 -9.75 50.79
N VAL A 86 -6.10 -9.38 51.30
CA VAL A 86 -6.57 -7.98 51.30
C VAL A 86 -5.72 -7.14 52.26
N ARG A 87 -5.25 -5.99 51.76
CA ARG A 87 -4.54 -4.93 52.50
C ARG A 87 -5.27 -3.59 52.47
N GLY A 88 -6.20 -3.44 51.54
CA GLY A 88 -6.90 -2.19 51.26
C GLY A 88 -6.09 -1.23 50.41
N CYS A 89 -6.77 -0.29 49.76
CA CYS A 89 -6.17 0.75 48.95
C CYS A 89 -6.95 2.07 48.99
N ASP A 90 -6.37 3.11 48.40
CA ASP A 90 -7.12 4.34 48.13
C ASP A 90 -8.23 4.06 47.09
N VAL A 91 -9.46 4.44 47.44
CA VAL A 91 -10.66 4.32 46.61
C VAL A 91 -11.28 5.69 46.32
N SER A 92 -10.49 6.76 46.49
CA SER A 92 -10.87 8.13 46.17
C SER A 92 -11.20 8.30 44.68
N ASP A 93 -11.99 9.33 44.37
CA ASP A 93 -12.30 9.68 42.99
C ASP A 93 -11.02 9.99 42.18
N GLY A 94 -9.96 10.48 42.84
CA GLY A 94 -8.65 10.73 42.21
C GLY A 94 -7.97 9.43 41.74
N ALA A 95 -7.91 8.42 42.62
CA ALA A 95 -7.36 7.11 42.28
C ALA A 95 -8.16 6.43 41.15
N ILE A 96 -9.49 6.51 41.20
CA ILE A 96 -10.37 6.00 40.15
C ILE A 96 -10.10 6.71 38.83
N LEU A 97 -10.05 8.05 38.83
CA LEU A 97 -9.80 8.86 37.64
C LEU A 97 -8.44 8.54 37.02
N GLN A 98 -7.40 8.31 37.82
CA GLN A 98 -6.09 7.89 37.32
C GLN A 98 -6.16 6.56 36.56
N ILE A 99 -6.86 5.56 37.09
CA ILE A 99 -7.05 4.26 36.42
C ILE A 99 -7.87 4.44 35.14
N THR A 100 -8.95 5.22 35.19
CA THR A 100 -9.78 5.51 34.01
C THR A 100 -8.98 6.21 32.92
N ASN A 101 -8.14 7.18 33.27
CA ASN A 101 -7.27 7.87 32.30
C ASN A 101 -6.28 6.92 31.64
N LYS A 102 -5.73 5.94 32.36
CA LYS A 102 -4.85 4.90 31.79
C LYS A 102 -5.59 4.05 30.75
N ALA A 103 -6.86 3.70 31.01
CA ALA A 103 -7.69 2.92 30.10
C ALA A 103 -8.09 3.71 28.84
N VAL A 104 -8.50 4.97 29.00
CA VAL A 104 -8.89 5.86 27.89
C VAL A 104 -7.73 6.20 26.97
N SER A 105 -6.50 6.26 27.51
CA SER A 105 -5.29 6.54 26.73
C SER A 105 -4.68 5.31 26.03
N CYS A 106 -5.30 4.14 26.14
CA CYS A 106 -4.97 3.00 25.28
C CYS A 106 -5.54 3.22 23.87
N ILE A 107 -5.00 2.50 22.87
CA ILE A 107 -5.40 2.64 21.47
C ILE A 107 -5.80 1.26 20.90
N PRO A 108 -7.07 1.02 20.59
CA PRO A 108 -8.25 1.80 20.97
C PRO A 108 -8.42 1.89 22.51
N PRO A 109 -9.27 2.81 23.03
CA PRO A 109 -9.54 2.89 24.46
C PRO A 109 -10.05 1.55 25.04
N VAL A 110 -9.57 1.17 26.23
CA VAL A 110 -10.02 -0.06 26.91
C VAL A 110 -11.24 0.24 27.78
N SER A 111 -12.30 -0.55 27.61
CA SER A 111 -13.49 -0.47 28.47
C SER A 111 -13.20 -1.10 29.83
N ILE A 112 -13.50 -0.39 30.91
CA ILE A 112 -13.34 -0.89 32.28
C ILE A 112 -14.58 -0.63 33.13
N LYS A 113 -14.85 -1.52 34.08
CA LYS A 113 -15.90 -1.34 35.09
C LYS A 113 -15.32 -1.47 36.49
N ILE A 114 -15.35 -0.37 37.25
CA ILE A 114 -14.78 -0.30 38.60
C ILE A 114 -15.89 -0.50 39.64
N THR A 115 -15.67 -1.43 40.57
CA THR A 115 -16.51 -1.64 41.77
C THR A 115 -15.65 -1.42 43.01
N ILE A 116 -16.15 -0.63 43.96
CA ILE A 116 -15.51 -0.47 45.29
C ILE A 116 -16.11 -1.53 46.21
N GLU A 117 -15.28 -2.38 46.80
CA GLU A 117 -15.71 -3.47 47.68
C GLU A 117 -15.03 -3.39 49.05
N ASN A 118 -15.58 -4.13 50.02
CA ASN A 118 -15.03 -4.27 51.37
C ASN A 118 -14.91 -2.95 52.19
N LEU A 119 -15.86 -2.04 52.00
CA LEU A 119 -15.91 -0.73 52.67
C LEU A 119 -16.02 -0.80 54.21
N ASP A 120 -16.59 -1.87 54.77
CA ASP A 120 -16.75 -2.02 56.22
C ASP A 120 -15.43 -2.47 56.91
N ALA A 121 -14.37 -2.74 56.15
CA ALA A 121 -13.06 -3.15 56.66
C ALA A 121 -11.91 -2.46 55.92
N GLN A 122 -11.24 -3.15 54.99
CA GLN A 122 -10.15 -2.60 54.18
C GLN A 122 -10.63 -2.47 52.73
N PRO A 123 -10.97 -1.25 52.25
CA PRO A 123 -11.56 -1.04 50.93
C PRO A 123 -10.65 -1.47 49.79
N ILE A 124 -11.20 -2.10 48.76
CA ILE A 124 -10.48 -2.51 47.54
C ILE A 124 -11.20 -2.01 46.29
N LEU A 125 -10.46 -1.92 45.18
CA LEU A 125 -11.05 -1.73 43.84
C LEU A 125 -11.04 -3.06 43.09
N ARG A 126 -12.18 -3.47 42.56
CA ARG A 126 -12.26 -4.51 41.53
C ARG A 126 -12.51 -3.87 40.19
N ILE A 127 -11.55 -4.01 39.28
CA ILE A 127 -11.60 -3.49 37.92
C ILE A 127 -11.89 -4.66 36.99
N ALA A 128 -13.09 -4.69 36.41
CA ALA A 128 -13.44 -5.67 35.40
C ALA A 128 -13.05 -5.15 34.01
N ILE A 129 -12.31 -5.95 33.25
CA ILE A 129 -11.88 -5.66 31.88
C ILE A 129 -12.43 -6.78 30.99
N PRO A 130 -13.49 -6.55 30.22
CA PRO A 130 -14.02 -7.57 29.30
C PRO A 130 -13.04 -7.83 28.14
N SER A 131 -13.13 -9.02 27.53
CA SER A 131 -12.55 -9.24 26.20
C SER A 131 -13.15 -8.23 25.22
N SER A 132 -12.30 -7.53 24.48
CA SER A 132 -12.75 -6.46 23.61
C SER A 132 -13.07 -6.94 22.20
N GLU A 133 -14.16 -6.43 21.65
CA GLU A 133 -14.57 -6.62 20.25
C GLU A 133 -13.70 -5.80 19.28
N THR A 134 -13.08 -4.72 19.75
CA THR A 134 -12.23 -3.83 18.95
C THR A 134 -10.75 -4.14 19.09
N ARG A 135 -10.42 -5.34 19.57
CA ARG A 135 -9.04 -5.84 19.64
C ARG A 135 -8.38 -5.84 18.24
N PRO A 136 -7.06 -5.60 18.15
CA PRO A 136 -6.12 -5.51 19.27
C PRO A 136 -5.94 -4.09 19.82
N HIS A 137 -5.88 -3.99 21.15
CA HIS A 137 -5.51 -2.77 21.88
C HIS A 137 -4.00 -2.71 22.10
N CYS A 138 -3.44 -1.50 22.14
CA CYS A 138 -2.09 -1.23 22.62
C CYS A 138 -2.06 -0.12 23.67
N THR A 139 -0.94 -0.06 24.39
CA THR A 139 -0.61 1.05 25.27
C THR A 139 -0.39 2.33 24.46
N SER A 140 -0.33 3.48 25.14
CA SER A 140 0.04 4.76 24.51
C SER A 140 1.41 4.76 23.82
N LYS A 141 2.28 3.80 24.18
CA LYS A 141 3.61 3.58 23.59
C LYS A 141 3.62 2.55 22.46
N GLY A 142 2.46 2.05 22.02
CA GLY A 142 2.37 1.05 20.95
C GLY A 142 2.73 -0.38 21.36
N ILE A 143 2.73 -0.69 22.66
CA ILE A 143 3.00 -2.05 23.15
C ILE A 143 1.71 -2.86 23.16
N TYR A 144 1.70 -3.99 22.44
CA TYR A 144 0.60 -4.94 22.37
C TYR A 144 0.89 -6.17 23.23
N ASN A 145 0.06 -6.42 24.24
CA ASN A 145 0.18 -7.57 25.12
C ASN A 145 -1.12 -8.37 25.15
N ARG A 146 -1.00 -9.64 25.54
CA ARG A 146 -2.11 -10.53 25.88
C ARG A 146 -1.76 -11.27 27.16
N ARG A 147 -2.77 -11.58 27.98
CA ARG A 147 -2.59 -12.36 29.20
C ARG A 147 -2.19 -13.81 28.88
N ASP A 148 -1.21 -14.33 29.61
CA ASP A 148 -0.66 -15.68 29.51
C ASP A 148 -0.26 -16.16 30.92
N GLY A 149 -1.15 -16.90 31.58
CA GLY A 149 -1.10 -17.20 33.00
C GLY A 149 -1.11 -15.93 33.85
N SER A 150 -0.22 -15.86 34.83
CA SER A 150 -0.04 -14.67 35.68
C SER A 150 0.80 -13.56 35.03
N ARG A 151 1.16 -13.68 33.74
CA ARG A 151 2.05 -12.74 33.06
C ARG A 151 1.39 -12.10 31.84
N ASN A 152 1.89 -10.93 31.48
CA ASN A 152 1.55 -10.25 30.22
C ASN A 152 2.61 -10.62 29.18
N ARG A 153 2.21 -11.26 28.09
CA ARG A 153 3.08 -11.64 26.97
C ARG A 153 2.88 -10.68 25.80
N ALA A 154 3.96 -10.26 25.16
CA ALA A 154 3.88 -9.49 23.93
C ALA A 154 3.19 -10.30 22.81
N LEU A 155 2.29 -9.67 22.07
CA LEU A 155 1.69 -10.26 20.87
C LEU A 155 2.70 -10.24 19.73
N HIS A 156 2.94 -11.40 19.12
CA HIS A 156 3.83 -11.48 17.96
C HIS A 156 3.14 -10.91 16.70
N PRO A 157 3.92 -10.41 15.70
CA PRO A 157 3.37 -9.81 14.49
C PRO A 157 2.32 -10.66 13.76
N ASN A 158 2.50 -11.97 13.69
CA ASN A 158 1.55 -12.88 13.03
C ASN A 158 0.23 -13.00 13.82
N GLU A 159 0.29 -12.96 15.15
CA GLU A 159 -0.90 -12.97 16.00
C GLU A 159 -1.67 -11.65 15.84
N LEU A 160 -0.95 -10.52 15.80
CA LEU A 160 -1.55 -9.20 15.55
C LEU A 160 -2.25 -9.15 14.19
N LEU A 161 -1.58 -9.58 13.13
CA LEU A 161 -2.15 -9.61 11.78
C LEU A 161 -3.43 -10.45 11.75
N ARG A 162 -3.42 -11.62 12.40
CA ARG A 162 -4.59 -12.48 12.47
C ARG A 162 -5.75 -11.80 13.19
N ILE A 163 -5.50 -11.12 14.31
CA ILE A 163 -6.55 -10.39 15.04
C ILE A 163 -7.12 -9.27 14.16
N PHE A 164 -6.29 -8.49 13.47
CA PHE A 164 -6.77 -7.45 12.55
C PHE A 164 -7.65 -8.02 11.43
N LEU A 165 -7.20 -9.09 10.78
CA LEU A 165 -7.95 -9.73 9.70
C LEU A 165 -9.28 -10.32 10.19
N ASP A 166 -9.30 -10.96 11.35
CA ASP A 166 -10.53 -11.53 11.93
C ASP A 166 -11.54 -10.42 12.29
N THR A 167 -11.07 -9.31 12.89
CA THR A 167 -11.93 -8.17 13.25
C THR A 167 -12.49 -7.49 12.00
N GLU A 168 -11.67 -7.23 10.98
CA GLU A 168 -12.12 -6.64 9.71
C GLU A 168 -13.06 -7.59 8.93
N ALA A 169 -12.77 -8.89 8.91
CA ALA A 169 -13.62 -9.87 8.24
C ALA A 169 -15.02 -9.94 8.86
N ARG A 170 -15.11 -9.88 10.21
CA ARG A 170 -16.41 -9.83 10.91
C ARG A 170 -17.17 -8.54 10.61
N ALA A 171 -16.50 -7.39 10.73
CA ALA A 171 -17.12 -6.11 10.42
C ALA A 171 -17.60 -6.03 8.96
N PHE A 172 -16.85 -6.63 8.03
CA PHE A 172 -17.26 -6.78 6.65
C PHE A 172 -18.49 -7.68 6.49
N ALA A 173 -18.47 -8.86 7.12
CA ALA A 173 -19.58 -9.82 7.04
C ALA A 173 -20.89 -9.23 7.56
N GLU A 174 -20.88 -8.58 8.73
CA GLU A 174 -22.07 -7.94 9.31
C GLU A 174 -22.63 -6.83 8.40
N ARG A 175 -21.75 -5.99 7.83
CA ARG A 175 -22.16 -4.94 6.89
C ARG A 175 -22.70 -5.53 5.59
N PHE A 176 -22.11 -6.62 5.11
CA PHE A 176 -22.53 -7.30 3.90
C PHE A 176 -23.89 -7.97 4.07
N GLU A 177 -24.11 -8.70 5.16
CA GLU A 177 -25.40 -9.31 5.48
C GLU A 177 -26.49 -8.25 5.61
N ALA A 178 -26.24 -7.17 6.35
CA ALA A 178 -27.21 -6.07 6.48
C ALA A 178 -27.55 -5.41 5.13
N ALA A 179 -26.58 -5.31 4.21
CA ALA A 179 -26.81 -4.79 2.87
C ALA A 179 -27.59 -5.79 2.00
N ALA A 180 -27.24 -7.08 2.05
CA ALA A 180 -27.92 -8.14 1.32
C ALA A 180 -29.38 -8.28 1.76
N ASP A 181 -29.65 -8.23 3.06
CA ASP A 181 -31.01 -8.26 3.62
C ASP A 181 -31.87 -7.11 3.12
N ARG A 182 -31.30 -5.90 3.05
CA ARG A 182 -32.00 -4.75 2.47
C ARG A 182 -32.34 -4.97 1.00
N ILE A 183 -31.36 -5.45 0.20
CA ILE A 183 -31.59 -5.72 -1.22
C ILE A 183 -32.67 -6.79 -1.40
N SER A 184 -32.65 -7.86 -0.61
CA SER A 184 -33.64 -8.92 -0.68
C SER A 184 -35.04 -8.43 -0.32
N ASN A 185 -35.15 -7.57 0.69
CA ASN A 185 -36.41 -6.94 1.06
C ASN A 185 -36.92 -6.01 -0.05
N ASP A 186 -36.06 -5.16 -0.61
CA ASP A 186 -36.43 -4.26 -1.71
C ASP A 186 -36.88 -5.06 -2.94
N LEU A 187 -36.18 -6.14 -3.31
CA LEU A 187 -36.57 -7.02 -4.42
C LEU A 187 -37.94 -7.68 -4.16
N SER A 188 -38.18 -8.15 -2.94
CA SER A 188 -39.47 -8.72 -2.56
C SER A 188 -40.61 -7.70 -2.66
N THR A 189 -40.37 -6.44 -2.29
CA THR A 189 -41.36 -5.37 -2.45
C THR A 189 -41.64 -5.07 -3.93
N LEU A 190 -40.61 -5.12 -4.78
CA LEU A 190 -40.76 -4.95 -6.23
C LEU A 190 -41.54 -6.09 -6.86
N GLU A 191 -41.23 -7.34 -6.52
CA GLU A 191 -42.00 -8.50 -6.98
C GLU A 191 -43.47 -8.38 -6.61
N HIS A 192 -43.77 -7.96 -5.38
CA HIS A 192 -45.15 -7.75 -4.95
C HIS A 192 -45.84 -6.60 -5.70
N SER A 193 -45.10 -5.53 -6.04
CA SER A 193 -45.61 -4.43 -6.85
C SER A 193 -45.89 -4.85 -8.29
N LEU A 194 -44.98 -5.64 -8.89
CA LEU A 194 -45.13 -6.20 -10.22
C LEU A 194 -46.29 -7.18 -10.30
N ASP A 195 -46.44 -8.10 -9.34
CA ASP A 195 -47.58 -9.03 -9.26
C ASP A 195 -48.92 -8.28 -9.17
N LYS A 196 -48.99 -7.23 -8.35
CA LYS A 196 -50.16 -6.34 -8.29
C LYS A 196 -50.43 -5.66 -9.63
N SER A 197 -49.38 -5.17 -10.29
CA SER A 197 -49.52 -4.49 -11.58
C SER A 197 -49.97 -5.46 -12.68
N ILE A 198 -49.43 -6.68 -12.72
CA ILE A 198 -49.82 -7.74 -13.65
C ILE A 198 -51.26 -8.17 -13.42
N LYS A 199 -51.67 -8.41 -12.16
CA LYS A 199 -53.06 -8.73 -11.82
C LYS A 199 -54.01 -7.62 -12.24
N TYR A 200 -53.66 -6.37 -11.97
CA TYR A 200 -54.45 -5.22 -12.39
C TYR A 200 -54.55 -5.11 -13.92
N MET A 201 -53.45 -5.34 -14.65
CA MET A 201 -53.47 -5.37 -16.12
C MET A 201 -54.32 -6.54 -16.65
N GLY A 202 -54.23 -7.72 -16.04
CA GLY A 202 -55.04 -8.88 -16.39
C GLY A 202 -56.52 -8.62 -16.16
N ASP A 203 -56.87 -8.00 -15.04
CA ASP A 203 -58.23 -7.56 -14.76
C ASP A 203 -58.68 -6.56 -15.82
N GLN A 204 -57.92 -5.48 -16.06
CA GLN A 204 -58.24 -4.44 -17.06
C GLN A 204 -58.39 -5.01 -18.49
N LEU A 205 -57.56 -5.97 -18.88
CA LEU A 205 -57.69 -6.67 -20.16
C LEU A 205 -58.96 -7.54 -20.19
N GLY A 206 -59.32 -8.18 -19.08
CA GLY A 206 -60.60 -8.85 -18.91
C GLY A 206 -61.81 -7.90 -19.00
N TRP A 207 -61.68 -6.66 -18.53
CA TRP A 207 -62.67 -5.60 -18.73
C TRP A 207 -62.68 -5.06 -20.17
N ALA A 208 -61.53 -5.00 -20.84
CA ALA A 208 -61.36 -4.54 -22.22
C ALA A 208 -61.90 -5.55 -23.26
N GLU A 209 -61.81 -6.86 -23.00
CA GLU A 209 -62.45 -7.89 -23.82
C GLU A 209 -63.98 -7.81 -23.72
N SER A 210 -64.51 -7.30 -22.60
CA SER A 210 -65.95 -7.05 -22.40
C SER A 210 -66.46 -5.72 -23.02
N GLN A 211 -65.59 -4.79 -23.41
CA GLN A 211 -65.94 -3.51 -24.03
C GLN A 211 -64.83 -3.07 -25.01
N MET A 212 -64.84 -3.60 -26.24
CA MET A 212 -63.89 -3.23 -27.30
C MET A 212 -64.18 -1.85 -27.90
N TYR A 213 -63.94 -0.75 -27.16
CA TYR A 213 -63.93 0.61 -27.73
C TYR A 213 -63.04 1.59 -26.94
N ASP A 214 -61.77 1.25 -26.62
CA ASP A 214 -60.70 2.27 -26.53
C ASP A 214 -59.27 1.68 -26.44
N THR A 215 -58.76 1.12 -27.54
CA THR A 215 -57.43 0.49 -27.57
C THR A 215 -56.28 1.51 -27.57
N GLU A 216 -56.54 2.77 -27.92
CA GLU A 216 -55.52 3.81 -28.07
C GLU A 216 -55.13 4.44 -26.72
N SER A 217 -56.13 4.78 -25.88
CA SER A 217 -55.90 5.29 -24.52
C SER A 217 -55.11 4.29 -23.64
N SER A 218 -55.33 2.99 -23.85
CA SER A 218 -54.66 1.92 -23.08
C SER A 218 -53.18 1.77 -23.44
N LEU A 219 -52.83 1.96 -24.72
CA LEU A 219 -51.44 1.86 -25.19
C LEU A 219 -50.58 3.04 -24.70
N ASP A 220 -51.15 4.24 -24.68
CA ASP A 220 -50.47 5.43 -24.16
C ASP A 220 -50.23 5.34 -22.66
N GLU A 221 -51.15 4.74 -21.90
CA GLU A 221 -50.97 4.51 -20.48
C GLU A 221 -49.87 3.48 -20.19
N ILE A 222 -49.77 2.41 -20.98
CA ILE A 222 -48.70 1.41 -20.89
C ILE A 222 -47.34 2.05 -21.21
N LEU A 223 -47.25 2.84 -22.28
CA LEU A 223 -46.01 3.54 -22.65
C LEU A 223 -45.55 4.52 -21.56
N ARG A 224 -46.49 5.27 -20.95
CA ARG A 224 -46.18 6.18 -19.84
C ARG A 224 -45.66 5.44 -18.61
N ARG A 225 -46.22 4.27 -18.30
CA ARG A 225 -45.79 3.44 -17.17
C ARG A 225 -44.45 2.75 -17.42
N THR A 226 -44.19 2.32 -18.65
CA THR A 226 -42.89 1.75 -19.05
C THR A 226 -41.76 2.77 -18.87
N ARG A 227 -41.99 4.02 -19.30
CA ARG A 227 -41.05 5.13 -19.04
C ARG A 227 -40.85 5.40 -17.54
N GLY A 228 -41.90 5.28 -16.74
CA GLY A 228 -41.80 5.40 -15.28
C GLY A 228 -40.92 4.32 -14.63
N VAL A 229 -41.00 3.08 -15.12
CA VAL A 229 -40.13 1.97 -14.68
C VAL A 229 -38.68 2.20 -15.10
N GLU A 230 -38.44 2.64 -16.34
CA GLU A 230 -37.08 2.99 -16.81
C GLU A 230 -36.47 4.11 -15.96
N GLN A 231 -37.24 5.16 -15.68
CA GLN A 231 -36.79 6.29 -14.86
C GLN A 231 -36.49 5.86 -13.42
N SER A 232 -37.35 5.05 -12.81
CA SER A 232 -37.11 4.52 -11.46
C SER A 232 -35.90 3.59 -11.39
N THR A 233 -35.64 2.82 -12.44
CA THR A 233 -34.43 1.97 -12.57
C THR A 233 -33.17 2.83 -12.71
N GLY A 234 -33.24 3.94 -13.44
CA GLY A 234 -32.18 4.95 -13.54
C GLY A 234 -31.82 5.55 -12.19
N ASP A 235 -32.81 6.01 -11.43
CA ASP A 235 -32.63 6.61 -10.10
C ASP A 235 -32.01 5.64 -9.08
N ILE A 236 -32.39 4.36 -9.12
CA ILE A 236 -31.80 3.31 -8.26
C ILE A 236 -30.33 3.10 -8.61
N THR A 237 -30.00 3.11 -9.89
CA THR A 237 -28.62 2.95 -10.33
C THR A 237 -27.77 4.14 -9.88
N GLU A 238 -28.28 5.37 -9.93
CA GLU A 238 -27.60 6.55 -9.38
C GLU A 238 -27.40 6.48 -7.87
N ARG A 239 -28.40 6.00 -7.12
CA ARG A 239 -28.30 5.81 -5.66
C ARG A 239 -27.32 4.72 -5.28
N PHE A 240 -27.32 3.59 -6.01
CA PHE A 240 -26.35 2.52 -5.86
C PHE A 240 -24.92 3.04 -6.13
N ARG A 241 -24.74 3.86 -7.17
CA ARG A 241 -23.47 4.52 -7.49
C ARG A 241 -23.03 5.53 -6.42
N ALA A 242 -23.96 6.26 -5.80
CA ALA A 242 -23.65 7.19 -4.71
C ALA A 242 -23.06 6.48 -3.48
N LEU A 243 -23.52 5.25 -3.20
CA LEU A 243 -23.00 4.42 -2.10
C LEU A 243 -21.54 4.01 -2.32
N PHE A 244 -21.13 3.66 -3.55
CA PHE A 244 -19.73 3.32 -3.83
C PHE A 244 -18.80 4.55 -3.82
N ARG A 245 -19.30 5.72 -4.23
CA ARG A 245 -18.54 6.98 -4.25
C ARG A 245 -18.25 7.54 -2.85
N GLN A 246 -19.08 7.24 -1.84
CA GLN A 246 -18.88 7.74 -0.47
C GLN A 246 -17.66 7.13 0.24
N ASP A 247 -17.23 5.93 -0.14
CA ASP A 247 -16.17 5.20 0.57
C ASP A 247 -14.77 5.33 -0.05
N GLY A 248 -14.60 6.15 -1.10
CA GLY A 248 -13.30 6.33 -1.76
C GLY A 248 -12.68 5.03 -2.32
N ARG A 249 -13.48 3.96 -2.47
CA ARG A 249 -13.05 2.67 -2.98
C ARG A 249 -12.91 2.71 -4.50
N ASP A 250 -11.90 2.01 -5.02
CA ASP A 250 -11.70 1.81 -6.46
C ASP A 250 -12.94 1.11 -7.06
N ASP A 251 -13.75 1.84 -7.84
CA ASP A 251 -14.87 1.27 -8.57
C ASP A 251 -14.33 0.50 -9.80
N PRO A 252 -14.42 -0.85 -9.81
CA PRO A 252 -13.89 -1.67 -10.89
C PRO A 252 -14.62 -1.45 -12.22
N VAL A 253 -15.89 -1.02 -12.19
CA VAL A 253 -16.67 -0.71 -13.39
C VAL A 253 -16.22 0.63 -13.96
N GLN A 254 -16.12 1.67 -13.12
CA GLN A 254 -15.60 2.98 -13.53
C GLN A 254 -14.18 2.85 -14.11
N LYS A 255 -13.30 2.08 -13.44
CA LYS A 255 -11.94 1.80 -13.92
C LYS A 255 -11.95 1.09 -15.28
N ARG A 256 -12.83 0.11 -15.48
CA ARG A 256 -12.97 -0.61 -16.75
C ARG A 256 -13.45 0.32 -17.87
N GLU A 257 -14.47 1.13 -17.64
CA GLU A 257 -14.99 2.07 -18.63
C GLU A 257 -13.97 3.17 -18.96
N ARG A 258 -13.25 3.68 -17.95
CA ARG A 258 -12.15 4.64 -18.16
C ARG A 258 -11.06 4.03 -19.05
N ASN A 259 -10.66 2.79 -18.81
CA ASN A 259 -9.67 2.11 -19.65
C ASN A 259 -10.16 1.91 -21.10
N LYS A 260 -11.45 1.59 -21.31
CA LYS A 260 -12.04 1.54 -22.66
C LYS A 260 -12.00 2.90 -23.35
N LEU A 261 -12.28 3.97 -22.61
CA LEU A 261 -12.25 5.33 -23.13
C LEU A 261 -10.83 5.77 -23.52
N VAL A 262 -9.82 5.49 -22.67
CA VAL A 262 -8.40 5.71 -22.98
C VAL A 262 -8.02 5.02 -24.29
N ASN A 263 -8.36 3.73 -24.44
CA ASN A 263 -8.07 2.97 -25.67
C ASN A 263 -8.76 3.56 -26.90
N ARG A 264 -9.97 4.12 -26.74
CA ARG A 264 -10.69 4.80 -27.82
C ARG A 264 -9.96 6.08 -28.23
N PHE A 265 -9.50 6.89 -27.28
CA PHE A 265 -8.71 8.09 -27.57
C PHE A 265 -7.40 7.76 -28.26
N ILE A 266 -6.66 6.74 -27.79
CA ILE A 266 -5.42 6.30 -28.46
C ILE A 266 -5.71 5.96 -29.92
N LYS A 267 -6.77 5.19 -30.22
CA LYS A 267 -7.16 4.88 -31.60
C LYS A 267 -7.53 6.12 -32.43
N ALA A 268 -8.21 7.08 -31.82
CA ALA A 268 -8.61 8.32 -32.50
C ALA A 268 -7.41 9.24 -32.80
N ILE A 269 -6.45 9.29 -31.88
CA ILE A 269 -5.17 9.99 -32.08
C ILE A 269 -4.38 9.31 -33.19
N ASP A 270 -4.24 7.98 -33.14
CA ASP A 270 -3.49 7.20 -34.12
C ASP A 270 -4.10 7.25 -35.53
N GLY A 271 -5.40 7.50 -35.64
CA GLY A 271 -6.12 7.64 -36.91
C GLY A 271 -6.08 9.03 -37.53
N SER A 272 -5.41 10.01 -36.92
CA SER A 272 -5.36 11.39 -37.39
C SER A 272 -3.93 11.92 -37.39
N ASP A 273 -3.40 12.20 -38.58
CA ASP A 273 -2.06 12.77 -38.74
C ASP A 273 -1.95 14.14 -38.07
N ASP A 274 -2.98 14.97 -38.14
CA ASP A 274 -3.04 16.28 -37.47
C ASP A 274 -2.90 16.15 -35.94
N HIS A 275 -3.59 15.17 -35.33
CA HIS A 275 -3.47 14.91 -33.89
C HIS A 275 -2.06 14.45 -33.52
N LEU A 276 -1.45 13.59 -34.33
CA LEU A 276 -0.07 13.13 -34.11
C LEU A 276 0.92 14.29 -34.25
N GLU A 277 0.76 15.17 -35.24
CA GLU A 277 1.60 16.35 -35.42
C GLU A 277 1.46 17.35 -34.27
N THR A 278 0.23 17.56 -33.78
CA THR A 278 -0.04 18.37 -32.59
C THR A 278 0.68 17.81 -31.37
N ILE A 279 0.62 16.50 -31.14
CA ILE A 279 1.32 15.87 -30.00
C ILE A 279 2.85 15.96 -30.16
N ARG A 280 3.37 15.77 -31.38
CA ARG A 280 4.82 15.85 -31.68
C ARG A 280 5.39 17.25 -31.47
N SER A 281 4.61 18.28 -31.76
CA SER A 281 4.99 19.69 -31.53
C SER A 281 4.84 20.12 -30.06
N GLY A 282 4.37 19.22 -29.18
CA GLY A 282 4.18 19.50 -27.76
C GLY A 282 2.85 20.18 -27.43
N GLY A 283 1.93 20.27 -28.39
CA GLY A 283 0.57 20.73 -28.18
C GLY A 283 -0.28 19.72 -27.40
N ASP A 284 -1.35 20.22 -26.79
CA ASP A 284 -2.33 19.41 -26.08
C ASP A 284 -3.60 19.26 -26.92
N LEU A 285 -4.25 18.11 -26.78
CA LEU A 285 -5.56 17.86 -27.39
C LEU A 285 -6.64 18.18 -26.36
N ALA A 286 -7.72 18.80 -26.82
CA ALA A 286 -8.89 19.07 -26.00
C ALA A 286 -10.12 18.42 -26.63
N MET A 287 -11.01 17.91 -25.79
CA MET A 287 -12.32 17.46 -26.25
C MET A 287 -13.24 18.65 -26.51
N THR A 288 -13.96 18.62 -27.63
CA THR A 288 -14.97 19.62 -27.98
C THR A 288 -16.33 19.33 -27.34
N SER A 289 -16.65 18.07 -27.02
CA SER A 289 -17.86 17.70 -26.27
C SER A 289 -17.67 16.39 -25.51
N PHE A 290 -18.32 16.25 -24.35
CA PHE A 290 -18.38 15.00 -23.57
C PHE A 290 -19.59 14.13 -23.93
N THR A 291 -20.17 14.33 -25.11
CA THR A 291 -21.33 13.56 -25.56
C THR A 291 -20.93 12.11 -25.85
N GLY A 292 -21.73 11.14 -25.36
CA GLY A 292 -21.48 9.71 -25.56
C GLY A 292 -20.47 9.06 -24.60
N LEU A 293 -20.15 9.72 -23.48
CA LEU A 293 -19.52 9.05 -22.34
C LEU A 293 -20.45 7.96 -21.78
N SER A 294 -19.83 6.89 -21.26
CA SER A 294 -20.57 5.91 -20.47
C SER A 294 -21.20 6.62 -19.26
N PRO A 295 -22.44 6.26 -18.84
CA PRO A 295 -23.06 6.82 -17.63
C PRO A 295 -22.21 6.70 -16.36
N GLU A 296 -21.22 5.81 -16.39
CA GLU A 296 -20.26 5.53 -15.32
C GLU A 296 -19.09 6.53 -15.26
N LEU A 297 -18.93 7.41 -16.25
CA LEU A 297 -17.80 8.34 -16.35
C LEU A 297 -18.28 9.80 -16.25
N THR A 298 -17.58 10.58 -15.43
CA THR A 298 -17.77 12.03 -15.36
C THR A 298 -17.02 12.75 -16.47
N GLU A 299 -17.29 14.04 -16.67
CA GLU A 299 -16.48 14.87 -17.58
C GLU A 299 -15.01 14.92 -17.14
N GLU A 300 -14.75 14.95 -15.82
CA GLU A 300 -13.39 14.89 -15.26
C GLU A 300 -12.71 13.55 -15.57
N ASP A 301 -13.44 12.43 -15.48
CA ASP A 301 -12.91 11.13 -15.92
C ASP A 301 -12.58 11.13 -17.42
N GLY A 302 -13.39 11.82 -18.23
CA GLY A 302 -13.15 12.01 -19.66
C GLY A 302 -11.85 12.79 -19.93
N LYS A 303 -11.65 13.92 -19.24
CA LYS A 303 -10.42 14.72 -19.32
C LYS A 303 -9.20 13.91 -18.89
N LEU A 304 -9.30 13.20 -17.76
CA LEU A 304 -8.22 12.37 -17.25
C LEU A 304 -7.87 11.24 -18.22
N ALA A 305 -8.89 10.58 -18.79
CA ALA A 305 -8.69 9.55 -19.79
C ALA A 305 -8.00 10.08 -21.06
N LEU A 306 -8.37 11.29 -21.52
CA LEU A 306 -7.69 11.92 -22.65
C LEU A 306 -6.23 12.25 -22.30
N GLN A 307 -5.96 12.83 -21.13
CA GLN A 307 -4.60 13.14 -20.71
C GLN A 307 -3.73 11.88 -20.67
N VAL A 308 -4.25 10.79 -20.11
CA VAL A 308 -3.55 9.50 -20.08
C VAL A 308 -3.26 8.97 -21.49
N ALA A 309 -4.21 9.13 -22.42
CA ALA A 309 -4.02 8.74 -23.82
C ALA A 309 -2.97 9.62 -24.53
N VAL A 310 -3.02 10.94 -24.35
CA VAL A 310 -2.05 11.89 -24.90
C VAL A 310 -0.65 11.60 -24.35
N ASP A 311 -0.50 11.41 -23.05
CA ASP A 311 0.77 11.05 -22.42
C ASP A 311 1.32 9.73 -22.95
N HIS A 312 0.44 8.73 -23.15
CA HIS A 312 0.83 7.45 -23.72
C HIS A 312 1.37 7.60 -25.14
N VAL A 313 0.63 8.31 -26.01
CA VAL A 313 1.06 8.54 -27.40
C VAL A 313 2.31 9.42 -27.45
N ARG A 314 2.38 10.49 -26.66
CA ARG A 314 3.54 11.39 -26.56
C ARG A 314 4.79 10.63 -26.14
N ARG A 315 4.70 9.76 -25.12
CA ARG A 315 5.81 8.87 -24.75
C ARG A 315 6.18 7.94 -25.88
N ARG A 316 5.20 7.32 -26.57
CA ARG A 316 5.46 6.42 -27.70
C ARG A 316 6.19 7.13 -28.85
N GLU A 317 5.78 8.35 -29.20
CA GLU A 317 6.46 9.15 -30.24
C GLU A 317 7.84 9.65 -29.77
N ASP A 318 8.01 10.05 -28.50
CA ASP A 318 9.33 10.39 -27.93
C ASP A 318 10.30 9.20 -28.02
N MET A 319 9.80 7.99 -27.75
CA MET A 319 10.58 6.76 -27.83
C MET A 319 11.05 6.42 -29.25
N ARG A 320 10.34 6.87 -30.29
CA ARG A 320 10.76 6.70 -31.71
C ARG A 320 11.96 7.56 -32.08
N ASN A 321 12.26 8.61 -31.31
CA ASN A 321 13.44 9.43 -31.53
C ASN A 321 14.72 8.76 -31.00
N TYR A 322 14.62 7.61 -30.32
CA TYR A 322 15.77 6.87 -29.83
C TYR A 322 16.16 5.75 -30.76
N ASP A 323 17.44 5.72 -31.13
CA ASP A 323 18.09 4.56 -31.71
C ASP A 323 19.14 4.02 -30.74
N VAL A 324 19.22 2.70 -30.67
CA VAL A 324 20.17 1.96 -29.85
C VAL A 324 20.93 1.04 -30.78
N PHE A 325 22.26 1.06 -30.70
CA PHE A 325 23.08 0.19 -31.53
C PHE A 325 24.44 -0.09 -30.89
N CYS A 326 25.00 -1.24 -31.26
CA CYS A 326 26.33 -1.67 -30.84
C CYS A 326 27.26 -1.82 -32.03
N LYS A 327 28.46 -1.22 -31.98
CA LYS A 327 29.49 -1.33 -33.03
C LYS A 327 30.80 -1.87 -32.47
N ALA A 328 31.55 -2.57 -33.32
CA ALA A 328 32.96 -2.79 -33.04
C ALA A 328 33.72 -1.48 -33.28
N PRO A 329 34.73 -1.12 -32.47
CA PRO A 329 35.42 0.17 -32.63
C PRO A 329 35.98 0.42 -34.03
N LYS A 330 36.39 -0.63 -34.75
CA LYS A 330 36.87 -0.57 -36.14
C LYS A 330 35.80 -0.18 -37.17
N LYS A 331 34.52 -0.28 -36.80
CA LYS A 331 33.36 0.08 -37.63
C LYS A 331 32.76 1.44 -37.23
N CYS A 332 33.27 2.07 -36.17
CA CYS A 332 32.90 3.42 -35.80
C CYS A 332 33.67 4.40 -36.66
N ASP A 333 33.01 5.47 -37.12
CA ASP A 333 33.71 6.60 -37.70
C ASP A 333 34.36 7.48 -36.61
N GLU A 334 35.15 8.47 -37.02
CA GLU A 334 35.83 9.34 -36.05
C GLU A 334 34.85 10.19 -35.24
N GLY A 335 33.73 10.62 -35.83
CA GLY A 335 32.71 11.42 -35.15
C GLY A 335 31.99 10.62 -34.05
N GLU A 336 31.68 9.35 -34.32
CA GLU A 336 31.09 8.43 -33.34
C GLU A 336 32.04 8.16 -32.17
N LEU A 337 33.34 7.98 -32.44
CA LEU A 337 34.33 7.79 -31.38
C LEU A 337 34.52 9.05 -30.54
N ASP A 338 34.50 10.23 -31.16
CA ASP A 338 34.61 11.50 -30.45
C ASP A 338 33.36 11.78 -29.61
N ALA A 339 32.16 11.51 -30.14
CA ALA A 339 30.91 11.60 -29.40
C ALA A 339 30.86 10.60 -28.23
N PHE A 340 31.34 9.37 -28.42
CA PHE A 340 31.48 8.39 -27.34
C PHE A 340 32.37 8.93 -26.22
N CYS A 341 33.54 9.46 -26.57
CA CYS A 341 34.49 10.00 -25.59
C CYS A 341 33.93 11.23 -24.87
N ALA A 342 33.21 12.11 -25.57
CA ALA A 342 32.56 13.27 -24.98
C ALA A 342 31.52 12.88 -23.92
N ILE A 343 30.62 11.95 -24.26
CA ILE A 343 29.56 11.48 -23.35
C ILE A 343 30.13 10.71 -22.16
N VAL A 344 31.18 9.91 -22.35
CA VAL A 344 31.88 9.27 -21.22
C VAL A 344 32.57 10.30 -20.33
N GLY A 345 33.15 11.36 -20.91
CA GLY A 345 33.74 12.48 -20.19
C GLY A 345 32.73 13.25 -19.33
N GLU A 346 31.52 13.47 -19.82
CA GLU A 346 30.42 14.06 -19.03
C GLU A 346 30.08 13.22 -17.78
N GLY A 347 30.27 11.90 -17.84
CA GLY A 347 30.10 10.97 -16.72
C GLY A 347 31.20 11.04 -15.63
N GLY A 348 32.19 11.92 -15.78
CA GLY A 348 33.29 12.10 -14.84
C GLY A 348 34.43 11.10 -15.00
N GLU A 349 34.52 10.41 -16.15
CA GLU A 349 35.61 9.50 -16.50
C GLU A 349 36.76 10.23 -17.19
N VAL A 350 37.99 9.73 -17.01
CA VAL A 350 39.22 10.39 -17.49
C VAL A 350 39.26 10.45 -19.01
N ILE A 351 39.29 11.68 -19.55
CA ILE A 351 39.31 11.97 -21.00
C ILE A 351 40.66 11.58 -21.63
N ASP A 352 41.75 11.66 -20.87
CA ASP A 352 43.10 11.40 -21.38
C ASP A 352 43.33 9.90 -21.70
N GLY A 353 43.70 9.60 -22.94
CA GLY A 353 43.83 8.24 -23.47
C GLY A 353 42.51 7.47 -23.69
N MET A 354 41.35 8.12 -23.54
CA MET A 354 40.03 7.47 -23.68
C MET A 354 39.78 6.96 -25.11
N LYS A 355 40.16 7.74 -26.13
CA LYS A 355 39.99 7.38 -27.55
C LYS A 355 40.75 6.10 -27.91
N ASP A 356 41.94 5.90 -27.35
CA ASP A 356 42.73 4.68 -27.57
C ASP A 356 42.13 3.48 -26.84
N ARG A 357 41.63 3.68 -25.60
CA ARG A 357 40.92 2.61 -24.88
C ARG A 357 39.63 2.21 -25.59
N ALA A 358 38.88 3.17 -26.14
CA ALA A 358 37.68 2.90 -26.92
C ALA A 358 37.99 2.07 -28.17
N LYS A 359 39.12 2.35 -28.86
CA LYS A 359 39.59 1.55 -30.01
C LYS A 359 39.95 0.10 -29.65
N GLU A 360 40.40 -0.15 -28.43
CA GLU A 360 40.74 -1.49 -27.93
C GLU A 360 39.54 -2.28 -27.37
N ALA A 361 38.36 -1.65 -27.25
CA ALA A 361 37.17 -2.30 -26.72
C ALA A 361 36.66 -3.44 -27.60
N LEU A 362 35.91 -4.37 -27.01
CA LEU A 362 35.27 -5.43 -27.78
C LEU A 362 34.09 -4.84 -28.58
N ARG A 363 33.23 -4.08 -27.90
CA ARG A 363 32.06 -3.41 -28.46
C ARG A 363 31.80 -2.09 -27.73
N LEU A 364 31.37 -1.11 -28.50
CA LEU A 364 30.87 0.18 -28.02
C LEU A 364 29.38 0.24 -28.30
N GLY A 365 28.62 0.60 -27.29
CA GLY A 365 27.19 0.78 -27.31
C GLY A 365 26.83 2.26 -27.31
N PHE A 366 25.83 2.61 -28.12
CA PHE A 366 25.38 3.99 -28.33
C PHE A 366 23.87 4.08 -28.15
N ILE A 367 23.43 5.13 -27.46
CA ILE A 367 22.04 5.58 -27.44
C ILE A 367 22.04 6.94 -28.10
N THR A 368 21.33 7.07 -29.22
CA THR A 368 21.11 8.36 -29.88
C THR A 368 19.70 8.85 -29.66
N TYR A 369 19.52 10.15 -29.49
CA TYR A 369 18.22 10.82 -29.48
C TYR A 369 18.21 11.90 -30.56
N LYS A 370 17.29 11.80 -31.53
CA LYS A 370 17.24 12.69 -32.72
C LYS A 370 18.59 12.78 -33.45
N GLY A 371 19.34 11.68 -33.49
CA GLY A 371 20.66 11.58 -34.15
C GLY A 371 21.86 11.99 -33.30
N GLU A 372 21.67 12.55 -32.11
CA GLU A 372 22.77 12.92 -31.20
C GLU A 372 23.03 11.83 -30.17
N VAL A 373 24.30 11.51 -29.88
CA VAL A 373 24.64 10.51 -28.85
C VAL A 373 24.35 11.11 -27.47
N VAL A 374 23.48 10.45 -26.71
CA VAL A 374 23.05 10.89 -25.37
C VAL A 374 23.39 9.88 -24.27
N GLY A 375 23.82 8.68 -24.65
CA GLY A 375 24.24 7.65 -23.73
C GLY A 375 25.18 6.63 -24.37
N THR A 376 25.98 6.00 -23.53
CA THR A 376 27.03 5.06 -23.92
C THR A 376 27.14 3.89 -22.94
N ALA A 377 27.65 2.77 -23.45
CA ALA A 377 28.14 1.64 -22.65
C ALA A 377 29.28 0.96 -23.40
N GLY A 378 30.23 0.39 -22.69
CA GLY A 378 31.40 -0.26 -23.26
C GLY A 378 31.55 -1.69 -22.75
N LEU A 379 31.65 -2.63 -23.69
CA LEU A 379 32.08 -4.00 -23.40
C LEU A 379 33.56 -4.12 -23.73
N LYS A 380 34.38 -4.29 -22.69
CA LYS A 380 35.85 -4.30 -22.79
C LYS A 380 36.39 -5.70 -22.61
N LYS A 381 37.60 -5.92 -23.14
CA LYS A 381 38.37 -7.15 -22.90
C LYS A 381 39.70 -6.80 -22.23
N PRO A 382 39.69 -6.50 -20.91
CA PRO A 382 40.89 -6.05 -20.22
C PRO A 382 41.99 -7.10 -20.17
N LYS A 383 43.25 -6.64 -20.13
CA LYS A 383 44.43 -7.50 -19.99
C LYS A 383 44.33 -8.36 -18.72
N ALA A 384 44.86 -9.58 -18.77
CA ALA A 384 44.82 -10.52 -17.64
C ALA A 384 45.46 -9.95 -16.36
N SER A 385 46.52 -9.16 -16.50
CA SER A 385 47.19 -8.47 -15.39
C SER A 385 46.30 -7.43 -14.72
N TYR A 386 45.43 -6.74 -15.46
CA TYR A 386 44.48 -5.78 -14.89
C TYR A 386 43.37 -6.49 -14.11
N ARG A 387 42.76 -7.53 -14.70
CA ARG A 387 41.72 -8.33 -14.04
C ARG A 387 42.22 -8.92 -12.71
N THR A 388 43.42 -9.48 -12.72
CA THR A 388 44.04 -10.05 -11.51
C THR A 388 44.22 -8.99 -10.42
N LYS A 389 44.65 -7.77 -10.78
CA LYS A 389 44.80 -6.66 -9.83
C LYS A 389 43.45 -6.21 -9.25
N VAL A 390 42.42 -6.07 -10.08
CA VAL A 390 41.07 -5.64 -9.64
C VAL A 390 40.49 -6.63 -8.63
N PHE A 391 40.50 -7.92 -8.96
CA PHE A 391 39.98 -8.96 -8.07
C PHE A 391 40.78 -9.09 -6.78
N ALA A 392 42.11 -8.92 -6.84
CA ALA A 392 42.95 -8.91 -5.64
C ALA A 392 42.67 -7.70 -4.74
N LYS A 393 42.48 -6.50 -5.31
CA LYS A 393 42.11 -5.30 -4.55
C LYS A 393 40.74 -5.43 -3.87
N ALA A 394 39.78 -6.03 -4.58
CA ALA A 394 38.46 -6.35 -4.03
C ALA A 394 38.48 -7.53 -3.05
N LYS A 395 39.62 -8.22 -2.85
CA LYS A 395 39.69 -9.48 -2.08
C LYS A 395 38.63 -10.49 -2.50
N SER A 396 38.35 -10.57 -3.80
CA SER A 396 37.33 -11.47 -4.35
C SER A 396 37.72 -12.94 -4.13
N SER A 397 36.71 -13.75 -3.81
CA SER A 397 36.87 -15.21 -3.69
C SER A 397 36.88 -15.93 -5.04
N GLN A 398 36.49 -15.23 -6.11
CA GLN A 398 36.31 -15.80 -7.45
C GLN A 398 37.56 -15.66 -8.33
N PRO A 399 37.83 -16.65 -9.21
CA PRO A 399 38.97 -16.58 -10.12
C PRO A 399 38.73 -15.57 -11.27
N PRO A 400 39.64 -14.60 -11.50
CA PRO A 400 39.49 -13.57 -12.55
C PRO A 400 39.41 -14.13 -13.97
N THR A 401 39.83 -15.38 -14.18
CA THR A 401 39.79 -16.07 -15.47
C THR A 401 38.36 -16.38 -15.92
N LYS A 402 37.42 -16.53 -14.98
CA LYS A 402 35.99 -16.76 -15.27
C LYS A 402 35.27 -15.54 -15.84
N TYR A 403 35.80 -14.33 -15.61
CA TYR A 403 35.20 -13.06 -16.05
C TYR A 403 36.11 -12.34 -17.06
N PRO A 404 36.15 -12.78 -18.33
CA PRO A 404 37.01 -12.21 -19.36
C PRO A 404 36.62 -10.80 -19.82
N TYR A 405 35.39 -10.39 -19.57
CA TYR A 405 34.85 -9.11 -20.06
C TYR A 405 34.50 -8.17 -18.93
N GLU A 406 34.69 -6.89 -19.18
CA GLU A 406 34.30 -5.80 -18.27
C GLU A 406 33.21 -4.97 -18.91
N LEU A 407 32.10 -4.80 -18.20
CA LEU A 407 31.06 -3.85 -18.55
C LEU A 407 31.36 -2.52 -17.85
N GLY A 408 31.60 -1.46 -18.62
CA GLY A 408 31.94 -0.15 -18.08
C GLY A 408 31.61 0.97 -19.06
N TRP A 409 32.06 2.19 -18.77
CA TRP A 409 31.69 3.38 -19.56
C TRP A 409 30.18 3.54 -19.75
N ILE A 410 29.43 3.17 -18.72
CA ILE A 410 27.98 3.27 -18.74
C ILE A 410 27.60 4.67 -18.28
N TYR A 411 27.01 5.43 -19.19
CA TYR A 411 26.51 6.76 -18.88
C TYR A 411 25.30 7.11 -19.74
N LEU A 412 24.37 7.85 -19.15
CA LEU A 412 23.20 8.39 -19.82
C LEU A 412 22.92 9.77 -19.24
N GLN A 413 22.81 10.77 -20.12
CA GLN A 413 22.46 12.13 -19.76
C GLN A 413 21.15 12.19 -18.97
N GLU A 414 21.06 13.11 -18.01
CA GLU A 414 20.01 13.09 -16.98
C GLU A 414 18.60 13.20 -17.56
N ILE A 415 18.41 14.04 -18.58
CA ILE A 415 17.14 14.28 -19.26
C ILE A 415 16.60 13.04 -20.01
N HIS A 416 17.48 12.05 -20.26
CA HIS A 416 17.16 10.80 -20.94
C HIS A 416 17.01 9.61 -19.98
N ARG A 417 17.27 9.78 -18.68
CA ARG A 417 17.15 8.72 -17.67
C ARG A 417 15.69 8.32 -17.41
N LYS A 418 15.50 7.14 -16.82
CA LYS A 418 14.18 6.55 -16.47
C LYS A 418 13.25 6.29 -17.67
N LYS A 419 13.80 6.28 -18.90
CA LYS A 419 13.07 5.94 -20.15
C LYS A 419 13.40 4.54 -20.69
N GLY A 420 14.10 3.70 -19.92
CA GLY A 420 14.45 2.32 -20.29
C GLY A 420 15.51 2.15 -21.38
N GLN A 421 16.09 3.24 -21.91
CA GLN A 421 17.04 3.19 -23.02
C GLN A 421 18.38 2.53 -22.64
N MET A 422 18.86 2.73 -21.41
CA MET A 422 20.09 2.07 -20.95
C MET A 422 19.92 0.56 -20.86
N THR A 423 18.77 0.10 -20.35
CA THR A 423 18.43 -1.33 -20.31
C THR A 423 18.38 -1.92 -21.71
N ARG A 424 17.76 -1.22 -22.69
CA ARG A 424 17.80 -1.63 -24.10
C ARG A 424 19.23 -1.78 -24.62
N LEU A 425 20.08 -0.79 -24.36
CA LEU A 425 21.48 -0.84 -24.81
C LEU A 425 22.24 -2.01 -24.20
N ILE A 426 22.10 -2.24 -22.90
CA ILE A 426 22.80 -3.32 -22.21
C ILE A 426 22.32 -4.69 -22.70
N ASN A 427 21.02 -4.84 -22.96
CA ASN A 427 20.46 -6.08 -23.53
C ASN A 427 20.95 -6.37 -24.95
N GLU A 428 21.31 -5.35 -25.74
CA GLU A 428 21.98 -5.56 -27.04
C GLU A 428 23.48 -5.84 -26.90
N LEU A 429 24.11 -5.27 -25.86
CA LEU A 429 25.55 -5.31 -25.66
C LEU A 429 26.02 -6.61 -24.98
N MET A 430 25.29 -7.09 -23.99
CA MET A 430 25.67 -8.26 -23.17
C MET A 430 25.74 -9.58 -23.94
N PRO A 431 24.79 -9.93 -24.83
CA PRO A 431 24.89 -11.14 -25.66
C PRO A 431 26.16 -11.20 -26.52
N LEU A 432 26.79 -10.05 -26.81
CA LEU A 432 28.04 -9.99 -27.55
C LEU A 432 29.24 -10.56 -26.74
N ALA A 433 29.07 -10.80 -25.44
CA ALA A 433 30.01 -11.53 -24.59
C ALA A 433 29.95 -13.06 -24.77
N LYS A 434 28.98 -13.58 -25.53
CA LYS A 434 28.83 -15.01 -25.86
C LYS A 434 28.69 -15.93 -24.64
N GLY A 435 27.83 -15.54 -23.69
CA GLY A 435 27.55 -16.31 -22.47
C GLY A 435 28.74 -16.45 -21.51
N ALA A 436 29.80 -15.66 -21.68
CA ALA A 436 30.93 -15.65 -20.76
C ALA A 436 30.65 -14.74 -19.55
N GLY A 437 31.26 -15.05 -18.41
CA GLY A 437 31.14 -14.22 -17.22
C GLY A 437 31.65 -12.80 -17.45
N MET A 438 31.01 -11.83 -16.79
CA MET A 438 31.33 -10.42 -16.91
C MET A 438 31.56 -9.82 -15.52
N PHE A 439 32.40 -8.80 -15.44
CA PHE A 439 32.51 -7.99 -14.22
C PHE A 439 32.28 -6.52 -14.51
N SER A 440 31.95 -5.76 -13.49
CA SER A 440 31.87 -4.29 -13.55
C SER A 440 32.45 -3.72 -12.26
N THR A 441 32.92 -2.48 -12.33
CA THR A 441 33.38 -1.74 -11.16
C THR A 441 32.71 -0.37 -11.18
N THR A 442 32.10 0.00 -10.07
CA THR A 442 31.51 1.33 -9.90
C THR A 442 31.85 1.90 -8.53
N ARG A 443 31.72 3.21 -8.38
CA ARG A 443 31.95 3.92 -7.13
C ARG A 443 30.92 3.51 -6.09
N SER A 444 31.34 3.33 -4.85
CA SER A 444 30.46 2.99 -3.72
C SER A 444 29.38 4.05 -3.47
N ALA A 445 29.66 5.31 -3.83
CA ALA A 445 28.71 6.42 -3.73
C ALA A 445 27.69 6.49 -4.89
N ASN A 446 27.93 5.77 -6.00
CA ASN A 446 27.06 5.83 -7.17
C ASN A 446 25.90 4.83 -7.04
N ALA A 447 24.92 5.17 -6.21
CA ALA A 447 23.75 4.33 -5.91
C ALA A 447 22.95 3.94 -7.16
N ILE A 448 22.81 4.86 -8.13
CA ILE A 448 22.06 4.61 -9.38
C ILE A 448 22.71 3.49 -10.18
N MET A 449 24.04 3.51 -10.30
CA MET A 449 24.78 2.47 -11.03
C MET A 449 24.72 1.12 -10.32
N GLN A 450 24.75 1.11 -8.98
CA GLN A 450 24.62 -0.13 -8.21
C GLN A 450 23.23 -0.75 -8.35
N GLU A 451 22.17 0.06 -8.29
CA GLU A 451 20.80 -0.41 -8.52
C GLU A 451 20.63 -0.98 -9.92
N MET A 452 21.18 -0.29 -10.94
CA MET A 452 21.14 -0.77 -12.32
C MET A 452 21.89 -2.10 -12.50
N LEU A 453 23.09 -2.25 -11.92
CA LEU A 453 23.85 -3.50 -11.97
C LEU A 453 23.08 -4.64 -11.28
N ALA A 454 22.46 -4.38 -10.13
CA ALA A 454 21.64 -5.36 -9.43
C ALA A 454 20.41 -5.79 -10.26
N GLN A 455 19.77 -4.87 -10.99
CA GLN A 455 18.67 -5.20 -11.92
C GLN A 455 19.12 -6.04 -13.12
N LEU A 456 20.42 -6.08 -13.41
CA LEU A 456 21.05 -6.87 -14.48
C LEU A 456 21.70 -8.15 -13.93
N ASP A 457 21.31 -8.57 -12.72
CA ASP A 457 21.81 -9.76 -12.01
C ASP A 457 23.29 -9.72 -11.63
N PHE A 458 23.96 -8.57 -11.74
CA PHE A 458 25.30 -8.41 -11.21
C PHE A 458 25.27 -8.39 -9.68
N ARG A 459 26.11 -9.20 -9.05
CA ARG A 459 26.23 -9.29 -7.59
C ARG A 459 27.50 -8.62 -7.11
N ALA A 460 27.40 -7.82 -6.05
CA ALA A 460 28.58 -7.26 -5.40
C ALA A 460 29.44 -8.41 -4.83
N GLU A 461 30.74 -8.39 -5.12
CA GLU A 461 31.70 -9.40 -4.67
C GLU A 461 32.89 -8.72 -3.99
N GLY A 462 33.28 -9.26 -2.83
CA GLY A 462 34.43 -8.78 -2.08
C GLY A 462 34.22 -7.42 -1.39
N GLU A 463 35.32 -6.79 -0.98
CA GLU A 463 35.33 -5.52 -0.26
C GLU A 463 35.51 -4.31 -1.19
N ALA A 464 34.92 -3.17 -0.82
CA ALA A 464 35.17 -1.90 -1.48
C ALA A 464 36.64 -1.48 -1.30
N TYR A 465 37.27 -0.98 -2.37
CA TYR A 465 38.69 -0.64 -2.38
C TYR A 465 38.96 0.76 -2.95
N PRO A 466 40.03 1.46 -2.54
CA PRO A 466 40.32 2.82 -3.02
C PRO A 466 40.53 2.87 -4.54
N SER A 467 39.91 3.86 -5.20
CA SER A 467 40.15 4.15 -6.61
C SER A 467 41.58 4.66 -6.80
N THR A 468 42.21 4.20 -7.89
CA THR A 468 43.57 4.67 -8.25
C THR A 468 43.53 6.04 -8.93
N LEU A 469 42.36 6.42 -9.45
CA LEU A 469 42.16 7.70 -10.15
C LEU A 469 41.64 8.79 -9.20
N GLN A 470 40.86 8.41 -8.18
CA GLN A 470 40.30 9.33 -7.19
C GLN A 470 40.49 8.71 -5.79
N PRO A 471 41.63 8.96 -5.11
CA PRO A 471 41.96 8.30 -3.85
C PRO A 471 40.92 8.45 -2.73
N ASP A 472 40.09 9.51 -2.79
CA ASP A 472 39.02 9.79 -1.84
C ASP A 472 37.75 8.96 -2.08
N GLU A 473 37.68 8.23 -3.19
CA GLU A 473 36.55 7.38 -3.53
C GLU A 473 36.90 5.89 -3.44
N THR A 474 35.91 5.09 -3.07
CA THR A 474 36.01 3.62 -3.09
C THR A 474 35.22 3.04 -4.26
N LEU A 475 35.73 1.94 -4.82
CA LEU A 475 35.10 1.17 -5.88
C LEU A 475 34.63 -0.18 -5.32
N GLN A 476 33.46 -0.62 -5.77
CA GLN A 476 32.92 -1.95 -5.50
C GLN A 476 32.99 -2.80 -6.77
N LEU A 477 33.43 -4.05 -6.62
CA LEU A 477 33.42 -5.05 -7.69
C LEU A 477 32.05 -5.74 -7.75
N PHE A 478 31.55 -5.92 -8.98
CA PHE A 478 30.33 -6.61 -9.30
C PHE A 478 30.59 -7.72 -10.33
N LEU A 479 29.99 -8.89 -10.14
CA LEU A 479 30.17 -10.07 -10.98
C LEU A 479 28.83 -10.57 -11.54
N LEU A 480 28.85 -11.01 -12.80
CA LEU A 480 27.77 -11.73 -13.46
C LEU A 480 28.32 -13.09 -13.91
N ASP A 481 27.74 -14.19 -13.43
CA ASP A 481 28.25 -15.53 -13.76
C ASP A 481 27.86 -15.94 -15.18
N ALA A 482 28.61 -16.90 -15.73
CA ALA A 482 28.39 -17.39 -17.09
C ALA A 482 27.03 -18.09 -17.28
N GLU A 483 26.42 -18.59 -16.20
CA GLU A 483 25.08 -19.19 -16.25
C GLU A 483 24.00 -18.12 -16.43
N GLU A 484 24.08 -17.05 -15.64
CA GLU A 484 23.19 -15.90 -15.73
C GLU A 484 23.41 -15.14 -17.04
N ALA A 485 24.67 -14.99 -17.48
CA ALA A 485 25.00 -14.38 -18.77
C ALA A 485 24.44 -15.18 -19.98
N ARG A 486 24.29 -16.51 -19.86
CA ARG A 486 23.68 -17.35 -20.91
C ARG A 486 22.16 -17.27 -20.92
N ALA A 487 21.53 -16.94 -19.80
CA ALA A 487 20.08 -16.76 -19.74
C ALA A 487 19.60 -15.47 -20.45
N ILE A 488 20.55 -14.61 -20.82
CA ILE A 488 20.32 -13.32 -21.49
C ILE A 488 20.53 -13.44 -23.02
N GLU A 489 21.12 -14.55 -23.49
CA GLU A 489 21.16 -14.95 -24.91
C GLU A 489 19.83 -15.57 -25.36
#